data_AF-A0A3L6PYS9-F1
#
_entry.id   AF-A0A3L6PYS9-F1
#
_cell.length_a   1.000
_cell.length_b   1.000
_cell.length_c   1.000
_cell.angle_alpha   90.00
_cell.angle_beta   90.00
_cell.angle_gamma   90.00
#
_symmetry.space_group_name_H-M   'P 1'
#
loop_
_entity.id
_entity.type
_entity.pdbx_description
1 polymer ?
#
loop_
_entity_poly.entity_id
_entity_poly.type
_entity_poly.pdbx_seq_one_letter_code
_entity_poly.pdbx_strand_id
1 'polypeptide(L)'
;MAPTKEEVDKLEGYDGDVGSLVAAERLVKVVLTIPCAFARVEAMLYRETFADEVSHIRRSFEMLEDACRELMSSKLFLKLLEAVLKTGNRMNVGTARGGAMAFKLDTLLKLADVKGTDGKSTLLHFMVQEMIRSQKPAARAAEAAPDIVTGLAAELTNVRKTATVDLDVLTTSVSGLSHGLSRIRALVGTDLAGDERGRCFVALMAPFVAQAEGVIRELEDGERRVLAHVRDITEYYRRRIQ
;
A
#
# COMPACT_ATOMS: atom_id res chain seq x y z
N MET A 1 14.15 -24.95 -3.54
CA MET A 1 12.94 -25.27 -4.30
C MET A 1 12.40 -26.60 -3.80
N ALA A 2 11.08 -26.73 -3.65
CA ALA A 2 10.47 -28.03 -3.43
C ALA A 2 10.46 -28.83 -4.75
N PRO A 3 10.68 -30.16 -4.72
CA PRO A 3 10.62 -31.01 -5.90
C PRO A 3 9.19 -31.06 -6.47
N THR A 4 9.06 -31.33 -7.77
CA THR A 4 7.75 -31.56 -8.39
C THR A 4 7.15 -32.88 -7.93
N LYS A 5 5.85 -33.06 -8.12
CA LYS A 5 5.17 -34.31 -7.76
C LYS A 5 5.78 -35.50 -8.48
N GLU A 6 6.10 -35.36 -9.77
CA GLU A 6 6.73 -36.41 -10.57
C GLU A 6 8.13 -36.76 -10.07
N GLU A 7 8.89 -35.78 -9.56
CA GLU A 7 10.20 -36.02 -8.95
C GLU A 7 10.09 -36.75 -7.62
N VAL A 8 9.11 -36.37 -6.79
CA VAL A 8 8.80 -37.06 -5.53
C VAL A 8 8.42 -38.51 -5.81
N ASP A 9 7.46 -38.76 -6.70
CA ASP A 9 6.96 -40.11 -7.01
C ASP A 9 8.09 -41.02 -7.50
N LYS A 10 8.99 -40.50 -8.35
CA LYS A 10 10.18 -41.23 -8.83
C LYS A 10 11.15 -41.57 -7.70
N LEU A 11 11.43 -40.61 -6.81
CA LEU A 11 12.39 -40.81 -5.73
C LEU A 11 11.83 -41.71 -4.62
N GLU A 12 10.54 -41.66 -4.33
CA GLU A 12 9.86 -42.57 -3.40
C GLU A 12 9.83 -44.00 -3.94
N GLY A 13 9.51 -44.17 -5.23
CA GLY A 13 9.48 -45.46 -5.92
C GLY A 13 10.85 -46.06 -6.26
N TYR A 14 11.95 -45.31 -6.09
CA TYR A 14 13.29 -45.79 -6.38
C TYR A 14 13.75 -46.84 -5.35
N ASP A 15 13.94 -48.07 -5.84
CA ASP A 15 14.33 -49.29 -5.10
C ASP A 15 15.81 -49.68 -5.28
N GLY A 16 16.54 -48.93 -6.12
CA GLY A 16 17.99 -49.12 -6.32
C GLY A 16 18.84 -48.61 -5.15
N ASP A 17 20.17 -48.69 -5.32
CA ASP A 17 21.11 -48.20 -4.31
C ASP A 17 21.05 -46.67 -4.17
N VAL A 18 20.65 -46.18 -3.00
CA VAL A 18 20.62 -44.75 -2.67
C VAL A 18 22.01 -44.12 -2.82
N GLY A 19 23.09 -44.88 -2.60
CA GLY A 19 24.47 -44.42 -2.82
C GLY A 19 24.76 -44.02 -4.26
N SER A 20 24.05 -44.60 -5.22
CA SER A 20 24.20 -44.33 -6.66
C SER A 20 23.46 -43.09 -7.16
N LEU A 21 22.49 -42.58 -6.41
CA LEU A 21 21.80 -41.32 -6.70
C LEU A 21 22.75 -40.14 -6.58
N VAL A 22 22.52 -39.05 -7.32
CA VAL A 22 23.35 -37.84 -7.17
C VAL A 22 23.07 -37.14 -5.83
N ALA A 23 23.98 -36.26 -5.39
CA ALA A 23 23.89 -35.62 -4.08
C ALA A 23 22.55 -34.91 -3.80
N ALA A 24 21.99 -34.23 -4.80
CA ALA A 24 20.70 -33.55 -4.69
C ALA A 24 19.54 -34.54 -4.50
N GLU A 25 19.49 -35.62 -5.28
CA GLU A 25 18.47 -36.66 -5.19
C GLU A 25 18.54 -37.42 -3.86
N ARG A 26 19.75 -37.72 -3.38
CA ARG A 26 19.95 -38.32 -2.05
C ARG A 26 19.41 -37.43 -0.95
N LEU A 27 19.70 -36.12 -1.01
CA LEU A 27 19.19 -35.15 -0.04
C LEU A 27 17.65 -35.14 -0.05
N VAL A 28 17.03 -35.03 -1.22
CA VAL A 28 15.57 -35.02 -1.35
C VAL A 28 14.96 -36.32 -0.85
N LYS A 29 15.53 -37.49 -1.19
CA LYS A 29 15.06 -38.80 -0.70
C LYS A 29 15.11 -38.90 0.82
N VAL A 30 16.14 -38.35 1.47
CA VAL A 30 16.21 -38.26 2.94
C VAL A 30 15.15 -37.30 3.49
N VAL A 31 14.98 -36.13 2.88
CA VAL A 31 13.97 -35.14 3.30
C VAL A 31 12.55 -35.70 3.22
N LEU A 32 12.23 -36.50 2.19
CA LEU A 32 10.92 -37.14 2.00
C LEU A 32 10.58 -38.14 3.12
N THR A 33 11.55 -38.64 3.89
CA THR A 33 11.27 -39.49 5.06
C THR A 33 10.59 -38.73 6.21
N ILE A 34 10.68 -37.39 6.20
CA ILE A 34 10.06 -36.50 7.18
C ILE A 34 8.63 -36.20 6.72
N PRO A 35 7.60 -36.49 7.54
CA PRO A 35 6.22 -36.18 7.20
C PRO A 35 6.02 -34.70 6.87
N CYS A 36 5.43 -34.45 5.70
CA CYS A 36 5.12 -33.12 5.20
C CYS A 36 6.32 -32.16 5.20
N ALA A 37 7.54 -32.66 4.95
CA ALA A 37 8.79 -31.90 5.12
C ALA A 37 8.78 -30.51 4.48
N PHE A 38 8.40 -30.43 3.20
CA PHE A 38 8.38 -29.17 2.45
C PHE A 38 7.32 -28.21 2.99
N ALA A 39 6.11 -28.70 3.29
CA ALA A 39 5.06 -27.89 3.91
C ALA A 39 5.47 -27.36 5.29
N ARG A 40 6.21 -28.14 6.08
CA ARG A 40 6.76 -27.71 7.37
C ARG A 40 7.81 -26.61 7.20
N VAL A 41 8.69 -26.73 6.21
CA VAL A 41 9.68 -25.69 5.89
C VAL A 41 9.00 -24.39 5.43
N GLU A 42 8.00 -24.49 4.54
CA GLU A 42 7.22 -23.32 4.11
C GLU A 42 6.49 -22.64 5.27
N ALA A 43 5.91 -23.43 6.17
CA ALA A 43 5.25 -22.93 7.37
C ALA A 43 6.22 -22.25 8.36
N MET A 44 7.44 -22.77 8.50
CA MET A 44 8.50 -22.13 9.29
C MET A 44 8.94 -20.81 8.66
N LEU A 45 9.13 -20.78 7.33
CA LEU A 45 9.48 -19.56 6.61
C LEU A 45 8.37 -18.51 6.76
N TYR A 46 7.11 -18.89 6.56
CA TYR A 46 5.97 -17.99 6.76
C TYR A 46 5.96 -17.42 8.18
N ARG A 47 6.16 -18.26 9.20
CA ARG A 47 6.22 -17.80 10.59
C ARG A 47 7.34 -16.80 10.82
N GLU A 48 8.51 -17.05 10.23
CA GLU A 48 9.67 -16.16 10.34
C GLU A 48 9.40 -14.78 9.72
N THR A 49 8.79 -14.74 8.53
CA THR A 49 8.55 -13.47 7.82
C THR A 49 7.25 -12.76 8.20
N PHE A 50 6.35 -13.43 8.94
CA PHE A 50 5.01 -12.92 9.25
C PHE A 50 5.03 -11.54 9.92
N ALA A 51 5.88 -11.35 10.92
CA ALA A 51 5.92 -10.10 11.69
C ALA A 51 6.35 -8.91 10.84
N ASP A 52 7.31 -9.12 9.93
CA ASP A 52 7.81 -8.08 9.03
C ASP A 52 6.77 -7.67 8.00
N GLU A 53 6.08 -8.65 7.40
CA GLU A 53 4.97 -8.40 6.47
C GLU A 53 3.83 -7.64 7.15
N VAL A 54 3.41 -8.06 8.35
CA VAL A 54 2.39 -7.36 9.13
C VAL A 54 2.83 -5.92 9.45
N SER A 55 4.08 -5.72 9.86
CA SER A 55 4.63 -4.39 10.15
C SER A 55 4.68 -3.50 8.91
N HIS A 56 5.02 -4.05 7.75
CA HIS A 56 5.00 -3.34 6.48
C HIS A 56 3.57 -2.91 6.08
N ILE A 57 2.59 -3.80 6.22
CA ILE A 57 1.19 -3.52 5.92
C ILE A 57 0.64 -2.44 6.87
N ARG A 58 0.85 -2.57 8.19
CA ARG A 58 0.40 -1.56 9.17
C ARG A 58 0.95 -0.18 8.88
N ARG A 59 2.25 -0.07 8.59
CA ARG A 59 2.87 1.22 8.21
C ARG A 59 2.27 1.79 6.93
N SER A 60 1.93 0.95 5.97
CA SER A 60 1.26 1.38 4.74
C SER A 60 -0.14 1.94 5.03
N PHE A 61 -0.91 1.27 5.91
CA PHE A 61 -2.22 1.76 6.35
C PHE A 61 -2.11 3.11 7.07
N GLU A 62 -1.24 3.23 8.06
CA GLU A 62 -1.01 4.49 8.79
C GLU A 62 -0.64 5.62 7.84
N MET A 63 0.26 5.37 6.90
CA MET A 63 0.69 6.37 5.93
C MET A 63 -0.45 6.82 5.01
N LEU A 64 -1.32 5.89 4.58
CA LEU A 64 -2.51 6.21 3.78
C LEU A 64 -3.54 7.01 4.58
N GLU A 65 -3.78 6.66 5.84
CA GLU A 65 -4.69 7.41 6.73
C GLU A 65 -4.16 8.83 7.00
N ASP A 66 -2.86 8.98 7.22
CA ASP A 66 -2.24 10.29 7.42
C ASP A 66 -2.29 11.13 6.14
N ALA A 67 -1.99 10.56 4.98
CA ALA A 67 -2.14 11.25 3.69
C ALA A 67 -3.58 11.72 3.45
N CYS A 68 -4.55 10.87 3.80
CA CYS A 68 -5.97 11.20 3.77
C CYS A 68 -6.29 12.41 4.68
N ARG A 69 -5.79 12.38 5.91
CA ARG A 69 -5.99 13.47 6.89
C ARG A 69 -5.33 14.77 6.46
N GLU A 70 -4.12 14.70 5.93
CA GLU A 70 -3.37 15.84 5.39
C GLU A 70 -4.16 16.52 4.27
N LEU A 71 -4.67 15.75 3.29
CA LEU A 71 -5.51 16.27 2.23
C LEU A 71 -6.75 16.98 2.78
N MET A 72 -7.46 16.39 3.74
CA MET A 72 -8.69 16.97 4.28
C MET A 72 -8.48 18.22 5.13
N SER A 73 -7.34 18.32 5.81
CA SER A 73 -7.04 19.40 6.75
C SER A 73 -6.20 20.53 6.15
N SER A 74 -5.55 20.31 5.00
CA SER A 74 -4.68 21.29 4.35
C SER A 74 -5.46 22.51 3.87
N LYS A 75 -5.27 23.62 4.58
CA LYS A 75 -5.84 24.92 4.22
C LYS A 75 -5.17 25.47 2.96
N LEU A 76 -3.87 25.22 2.77
CA LEU A 76 -3.15 25.66 1.59
C LEU A 76 -3.63 24.93 0.34
N PHE A 77 -3.89 23.63 0.43
CA PHE A 77 -4.44 22.86 -0.69
C PHE A 77 -5.83 23.34 -1.09
N LEU A 78 -6.73 23.57 -0.11
CA LEU A 78 -8.06 24.10 -0.41
C LEU A 78 -8.00 25.50 -1.04
N LYS A 79 -7.10 26.37 -0.57
CA LYS A 79 -6.86 27.69 -1.18
C LYS A 79 -6.33 27.58 -2.60
N LEU A 80 -5.44 26.62 -2.88
CA LEU A 80 -4.95 26.35 -4.22
C LEU A 80 -6.12 25.98 -5.15
N LEU A 81 -6.97 25.04 -4.74
CA LEU A 81 -8.14 24.64 -5.53
C LEU A 81 -9.07 25.82 -5.83
N GLU A 82 -9.33 26.67 -4.84
CA GLU A 82 -10.14 27.89 -5.02
C GLU A 82 -9.49 28.87 -6.01
N ALA A 83 -8.17 29.08 -5.91
CA ALA A 83 -7.43 29.93 -6.83
C ALA A 83 -7.47 29.39 -8.27
N VAL A 84 -7.38 28.06 -8.45
CA VAL A 84 -7.49 27.42 -9.78
C VAL A 84 -8.86 27.71 -10.35
N LEU A 85 -9.92 27.48 -9.58
CA LEU A 85 -11.29 27.65 -10.02
C LEU A 85 -11.57 29.11 -10.42
N LYS A 86 -11.20 30.07 -9.55
CA LYS A 86 -11.37 31.51 -9.84
C LYS A 86 -10.62 31.93 -11.09
N THR A 87 -9.37 31.50 -11.22
CA THR A 87 -8.53 31.84 -12.38
C THR A 87 -9.08 31.22 -13.66
N GLY A 88 -9.43 29.94 -13.63
CA GLY A 88 -10.05 29.24 -14.76
C GLY A 88 -11.35 29.90 -15.20
N ASN A 89 -12.23 30.27 -14.26
CA ASN A 89 -13.46 31.00 -14.57
C ASN A 89 -13.19 32.37 -15.19
N ARG A 90 -12.20 33.11 -14.66
CA ARG A 90 -11.82 34.42 -15.18
C ARG A 90 -11.26 34.34 -16.60
N MET A 91 -10.46 33.31 -16.89
CA MET A 91 -9.88 33.08 -18.22
C MET A 91 -10.92 32.62 -19.25
N ASN A 92 -11.98 31.94 -18.82
CA ASN A 92 -12.99 31.37 -19.69
C ASN A 92 -14.30 32.18 -19.73
N VAL A 93 -14.29 33.44 -19.27
CA VAL A 93 -15.46 34.34 -19.36
C VAL A 93 -15.94 34.43 -20.81
N GLY A 94 -17.26 34.31 -21.01
CA GLY A 94 -17.88 34.37 -22.34
C GLY A 94 -17.77 33.07 -23.16
N THR A 95 -17.19 32.00 -22.59
CA THR A 95 -17.16 30.66 -23.20
C THR A 95 -18.05 29.69 -22.41
N ALA A 96 -18.37 28.54 -23.02
CA ALA A 96 -19.08 27.44 -22.32
C ALA A 96 -18.31 26.85 -21.12
N ARG A 97 -17.04 27.23 -20.92
CA ARG A 97 -16.18 26.79 -19.80
C ARG A 97 -16.09 27.82 -18.66
N GLY A 98 -16.71 28.99 -18.81
CA GLY A 98 -16.79 30.01 -17.78
C GLY A 98 -17.92 29.75 -16.78
N GLY A 99 -17.79 30.29 -15.57
CA GLY A 99 -18.82 30.13 -14.52
C GLY A 99 -18.96 28.71 -13.99
N ALA A 100 -17.92 27.89 -14.14
CA ALA A 100 -17.88 26.56 -13.55
C ALA A 100 -17.94 26.66 -12.02
N MET A 101 -18.66 25.74 -11.39
CA MET A 101 -18.64 25.62 -9.94
C MET A 101 -17.40 24.85 -9.45
N ALA A 102 -16.66 24.27 -10.40
CA ALA A 102 -15.83 23.11 -10.16
C ALA A 102 -15.00 22.66 -11.40
N PHE A 103 -14.08 21.71 -11.21
CA PHE A 103 -13.11 21.20 -12.18
C PHE A 103 -12.52 19.82 -11.78
N LYS A 104 -12.03 19.03 -12.73
CA LYS A 104 -11.38 17.74 -12.41
C LYS A 104 -10.00 17.95 -11.77
N LEU A 105 -9.64 17.22 -10.72
CA LEU A 105 -8.31 17.32 -10.05
C LEU A 105 -7.13 17.21 -11.02
N ASP A 106 -7.20 16.37 -12.05
CA ASP A 106 -6.15 16.23 -13.09
C ASP A 106 -5.85 17.55 -13.84
N THR A 107 -6.70 18.56 -13.71
CA THR A 107 -6.45 19.92 -14.21
C THR A 107 -5.22 20.53 -13.56
N LEU A 108 -4.92 20.18 -12.30
CA LEU A 108 -3.72 20.63 -11.58
C LEU A 108 -2.43 20.26 -12.33
N LEU A 109 -2.40 19.07 -12.95
CA LEU A 109 -1.24 18.60 -13.73
C LEU A 109 -1.04 19.42 -15.00
N LYS A 110 -2.10 20.03 -15.53
CA LYS A 110 -2.10 20.79 -16.80
C LYS A 110 -1.73 22.26 -16.61
N LEU A 111 -1.65 22.75 -15.37
CA LEU A 111 -1.34 24.16 -15.09
C LEU A 111 0.07 24.55 -15.56
N ALA A 112 1.00 23.61 -15.57
CA ALA A 112 2.35 23.82 -16.08
C ALA A 112 2.41 23.92 -17.61
N ASP A 113 1.41 23.38 -18.33
CA ASP A 113 1.42 23.31 -19.79
C ASP A 113 0.83 24.58 -20.44
N VAL A 114 0.01 25.32 -19.71
CA VAL A 114 -0.62 26.56 -20.21
C VAL A 114 0.38 27.71 -20.11
N LYS A 115 0.94 28.12 -21.24
CA LYS A 115 1.90 29.24 -21.31
C LYS A 115 1.21 30.61 -21.33
N GLY A 116 1.84 31.57 -20.68
CA GLY A 116 1.50 32.98 -20.78
C GLY A 116 1.83 33.57 -22.15
N THR A 117 1.35 34.78 -22.41
CA THR A 117 1.61 35.51 -23.66
C THR A 117 3.09 35.89 -23.83
N ASP A 118 3.86 35.90 -22.75
CA ASP A 118 5.30 36.10 -22.75
C ASP A 118 6.11 34.87 -23.24
N GLY A 119 5.45 33.71 -23.38
CA GLY A 119 6.06 32.43 -23.73
C GLY A 119 7.03 31.85 -22.69
N LYS A 120 7.23 32.55 -21.56
CA LYS A 120 8.22 32.23 -20.53
C LYS A 120 7.56 31.71 -19.25
N SER A 121 6.45 32.30 -18.85
CA SER A 121 5.70 31.92 -17.65
C SER A 121 4.56 30.96 -17.99
N THR A 122 4.12 30.19 -17.01
CA THR A 122 2.98 29.28 -17.13
C THR A 122 1.87 29.70 -16.18
N LEU A 123 0.68 29.14 -16.37
CA LEU A 123 -0.45 29.39 -15.47
C LEU A 123 -0.10 28.99 -14.02
N LEU A 124 0.66 27.90 -13.84
CA LEU A 124 1.16 27.51 -12.51
C LEU A 124 2.02 28.60 -11.86
N HIS A 125 2.95 29.23 -12.61
CA HIS A 125 3.77 30.34 -12.09
C HIS A 125 2.90 31.52 -11.65
N PHE A 126 1.94 31.91 -12.49
CA PHE A 126 1.00 32.97 -12.18
C PHE A 126 0.17 32.65 -10.92
N MET A 127 -0.32 31.42 -10.82
CA MET A 127 -1.12 30.97 -9.69
C MET A 127 -0.37 31.00 -8.36
N VAL A 128 0.88 30.53 -8.34
CA VAL A 128 1.74 30.60 -7.15
C VAL A 128 1.93 32.05 -6.72
N GLN A 129 2.23 32.95 -7.67
CA GLN A 129 2.37 34.38 -7.38
C GLN A 129 1.08 35.00 -6.83
N GLU A 130 -0.08 34.65 -7.41
CA GLU A 130 -1.38 35.18 -6.98
C GLU A 130 -1.76 34.67 -5.57
N MET A 131 -1.45 33.41 -5.27
CA MET A 131 -1.61 32.88 -3.92
C MET A 131 -0.72 33.61 -2.90
N ILE A 132 0.52 33.95 -3.26
CA ILE A 132 1.42 34.74 -2.39
C ILE A 132 0.87 36.15 -2.15
N ARG A 133 0.33 36.80 -3.20
CA ARG A 133 -0.26 38.14 -3.10
C ARG A 133 -1.52 38.17 -2.24
N SER A 134 -2.38 37.16 -2.38
CA SER A 134 -3.65 37.05 -1.65
C SER A 134 -3.50 36.65 -0.18
N GLN A 135 -2.30 36.23 0.27
CA GLN A 135 -2.02 35.93 1.69
C GLN A 135 -1.72 37.15 2.58
N LYS A 136 -1.69 38.39 2.07
CA LYS A 136 -1.50 39.58 2.93
C LYS A 136 -2.84 40.02 3.56
N PRO A 137 -2.89 40.31 4.88
CA PRO A 137 -2.70 41.71 5.27
C PRO A 137 -1.96 41.97 6.61
N ALA A 138 -1.56 43.24 6.77
CA ALA A 138 -0.95 43.91 7.92
C ALA A 138 0.53 43.62 8.19
N ALA A 139 1.30 44.72 8.14
CA ALA A 139 2.66 44.84 8.64
C ALA A 139 2.83 44.12 10.00
N ARG A 140 3.73 43.12 10.06
CA ARG A 140 4.66 42.81 11.18
C ARG A 140 5.11 41.35 11.32
N ALA A 141 4.68 40.41 10.48
CA ALA A 141 5.31 39.08 10.48
C ALA A 141 6.41 39.00 9.41
N ALA A 142 7.44 39.83 9.56
CA ALA A 142 8.64 39.78 8.72
C ALA A 142 9.69 38.82 9.30
N GLU A 143 9.27 37.63 9.74
CA GLU A 143 10.19 36.51 9.98
C GLU A 143 9.49 35.19 9.59
N ALA A 144 10.01 34.59 8.51
CA ALA A 144 9.94 33.17 8.15
C ALA A 144 8.56 32.49 8.03
N ALA A 145 7.55 33.12 7.42
CA ALA A 145 6.46 32.32 6.84
C ALA A 145 7.03 31.51 5.65
N PRO A 146 6.90 30.16 5.62
CA PRO A 146 7.35 29.37 4.48
C PRO A 146 6.64 29.86 3.21
N ASP A 147 7.36 29.96 2.10
CA ASP A 147 6.73 30.18 0.79
C ASP A 147 5.63 29.11 0.60
N ILE A 148 4.53 29.46 -0.05
CA ILE A 148 3.32 28.62 -0.18
C ILE A 148 3.67 27.23 -0.72
N VAL A 149 4.66 27.16 -1.61
CA VAL A 149 5.18 25.90 -2.14
C VAL A 149 5.80 25.03 -1.04
N THR A 150 6.65 25.61 -0.20
CA THR A 150 7.25 24.91 0.94
C THR A 150 6.23 24.57 2.02
N GLY A 151 5.25 25.44 2.27
CA GLY A 151 4.15 25.19 3.21
C GLY A 151 3.25 24.05 2.75
N LEU A 152 2.87 24.03 1.47
CA LEU A 152 2.04 22.96 0.91
C LEU A 152 2.80 21.62 0.89
N ALA A 153 4.09 21.63 0.55
CA ALA A 153 4.93 20.43 0.60
C ALA A 153 5.09 19.90 2.03
N ALA A 154 5.11 20.77 3.04
CA ALA A 154 5.13 20.39 4.44
C ALA A 154 3.77 19.82 4.90
N GLU A 155 2.66 20.45 4.53
CA GLU A 155 1.30 19.98 4.86
C GLU A 155 0.94 18.64 4.22
N LEU A 156 1.51 18.29 3.06
CA LEU A 156 1.18 17.09 2.27
C LEU A 156 2.33 16.08 2.20
N THR A 157 3.07 15.92 3.30
CA THR A 157 4.27 15.10 3.35
C THR A 157 3.98 13.62 3.07
N ASN A 158 2.93 13.06 3.67
CA ASN A 158 2.57 11.66 3.49
C ASN A 158 1.87 11.44 2.15
N VAL A 159 1.08 12.40 1.65
CA VAL A 159 0.50 12.33 0.29
C VAL A 159 1.56 12.05 -0.77
N ARG A 160 2.73 12.68 -0.66
CA ARG A 160 3.85 12.44 -1.58
C ARG A 160 4.43 11.04 -1.43
N LYS A 161 4.55 10.54 -0.20
CA LYS A 161 5.10 9.19 0.07
C LYS A 161 4.13 8.10 -0.38
N THR A 162 2.83 8.32 -0.24
CA THR A 162 1.79 7.36 -0.64
C THR A 162 1.54 7.33 -2.13
N ALA A 163 2.04 8.31 -2.90
CA ALA A 163 1.89 8.33 -4.35
C ALA A 163 2.54 7.12 -5.05
N THR A 164 3.48 6.44 -4.39
CA THR A 164 4.11 5.20 -4.89
C THR A 164 3.52 3.94 -4.28
N VAL A 165 2.56 4.05 -3.35
CA VAL A 165 1.92 2.89 -2.73
C VAL A 165 0.88 2.34 -3.71
N ASP A 166 1.03 1.08 -4.05
CA ASP A 166 0.06 0.34 -4.85
C ASP A 166 -0.95 -0.35 -3.91
N LEU A 167 -2.19 0.08 -4.01
CA LEU A 167 -3.29 -0.37 -3.16
C LEU A 167 -3.73 -1.80 -3.49
N ASP A 168 -3.59 -2.22 -4.74
CA ASP A 168 -3.91 -3.58 -5.17
C ASP A 168 -2.85 -4.55 -4.65
N VAL A 169 -1.57 -4.14 -4.66
CA VAL A 169 -0.47 -4.89 -4.03
C VAL A 169 -0.72 -5.04 -2.53
N LEU A 170 -1.12 -3.97 -1.84
CA LEU A 170 -1.41 -4.01 -0.40
C LEU A 170 -2.56 -4.98 -0.06
N THR A 171 -3.65 -4.92 -0.84
CA THR A 171 -4.79 -5.84 -0.74
C THR A 171 -4.38 -7.30 -1.00
N THR A 172 -3.51 -7.49 -1.99
CA THR A 172 -2.94 -8.81 -2.32
C THR A 172 -2.03 -9.33 -1.20
N SER A 173 -1.27 -8.46 -0.53
CA SER A 173 -0.45 -8.85 0.62
C SER A 173 -1.30 -9.34 1.80
N VAL A 174 -2.39 -8.64 2.14
CA VAL A 174 -3.30 -9.05 3.24
C VAL A 174 -3.95 -10.41 2.93
N SER A 175 -4.50 -10.56 1.73
CA SER A 175 -5.09 -11.84 1.30
C SER A 175 -4.03 -12.96 1.19
N GLY A 176 -2.81 -12.65 0.79
CA GLY A 176 -1.66 -13.55 0.79
C GLY A 176 -1.31 -14.07 2.17
N LEU A 177 -1.28 -13.19 3.19
CA LEU A 177 -1.11 -13.60 4.59
C LEU A 177 -2.24 -14.53 5.04
N SER A 178 -3.50 -14.18 4.73
CA SER A 178 -4.69 -14.98 5.09
C SER A 178 -4.65 -16.39 4.47
N HIS A 179 -4.28 -16.47 3.19
CA HIS A 179 -4.11 -17.74 2.49
C HIS A 179 -2.94 -18.57 3.06
N GLY A 180 -1.79 -17.94 3.29
CA GLY A 180 -0.63 -18.60 3.90
C GLY A 180 -0.95 -19.19 5.27
N LEU A 181 -1.66 -18.44 6.12
CA LEU A 181 -2.09 -18.94 7.43
C LEU A 181 -3.08 -20.12 7.30
N SER A 182 -4.00 -20.06 6.35
CA SER A 182 -4.96 -21.13 6.09
C SER A 182 -4.26 -22.45 5.73
N ARG A 183 -3.17 -22.38 4.96
CA ARG A 183 -2.34 -23.56 4.63
C ARG A 183 -1.66 -24.15 5.87
N ILE A 184 -1.10 -23.31 6.74
CA ILE A 184 -0.47 -23.77 7.98
C ILE A 184 -1.49 -24.37 8.94
N ARG A 185 -2.69 -23.77 9.01
CA ARG A 185 -3.79 -24.30 9.81
C ARG A 185 -4.21 -25.69 9.35
N ALA A 186 -4.31 -25.92 8.04
CA ALA A 186 -4.55 -27.26 7.49
C ALA A 186 -3.40 -28.22 7.88
N LEU A 187 -2.14 -27.83 7.64
CA LEU A 187 -0.98 -28.66 7.99
C LEU A 187 -0.98 -29.11 9.46
N VAL A 188 -1.27 -28.20 10.38
CA VAL A 188 -1.25 -28.45 11.83
C VAL A 188 -2.51 -29.18 12.31
N GLY A 189 -3.67 -28.89 11.72
CA GLY A 189 -4.98 -29.37 12.17
C GLY A 189 -5.51 -30.61 11.46
N THR A 190 -5.02 -30.92 10.26
CA THR A 190 -5.41 -32.11 9.49
C THR A 190 -4.22 -33.01 9.21
N ASP A 191 -3.18 -32.50 8.56
CA ASP A 191 -2.15 -33.34 7.94
C ASP A 191 -1.22 -33.96 8.96
N LEU A 192 -0.93 -33.26 10.06
CA LEU A 192 -0.06 -33.70 11.15
C LEU A 192 -0.80 -34.02 12.46
N ALA A 193 -2.13 -33.91 12.52
CA ALA A 193 -2.90 -33.99 13.77
C ALA A 193 -2.81 -35.35 14.49
N GLY A 194 -2.42 -36.42 13.78
CA GLY A 194 -2.20 -37.76 14.34
C GLY A 194 -0.78 -38.31 14.16
N ASP A 195 0.14 -37.54 13.56
CA ASP A 195 1.50 -38.01 13.31
C ASP A 195 2.40 -37.78 14.54
N GLU A 196 2.88 -38.88 15.14
CA GLU A 196 3.75 -38.79 16.31
C GLU A 196 5.05 -38.02 16.04
N ARG A 197 5.56 -38.10 14.80
CA ARG A 197 6.78 -37.41 14.34
C ARG A 197 6.53 -35.90 14.10
N GLY A 198 5.27 -35.52 13.93
CA GLY A 198 4.78 -34.15 13.74
C GLY A 198 4.39 -33.46 15.04
N ARG A 199 4.17 -34.19 16.15
CA ARG A 199 3.68 -33.63 17.42
C ARG A 199 4.42 -32.38 17.90
N CYS A 200 5.75 -32.39 17.89
CA CYS A 200 6.55 -31.24 18.33
C CYS A 200 6.33 -30.01 17.44
N PHE A 201 6.24 -30.21 16.12
CA PHE A 201 5.95 -29.13 15.17
C PHE A 201 4.55 -28.57 15.39
N VAL A 202 3.54 -29.43 15.54
CA VAL A 202 2.15 -29.03 15.84
C VAL A 202 2.09 -28.20 17.13
N ALA A 203 2.73 -28.67 18.20
CA ALA A 203 2.75 -27.97 19.49
C ALA A 203 3.41 -26.58 19.41
N LEU A 204 4.45 -26.42 18.59
CA LEU A 204 5.14 -25.13 18.40
C LEU A 204 4.40 -24.18 17.46
N MET A 205 3.65 -24.71 16.49
CA MET A 205 2.95 -23.90 15.48
C MET A 205 1.52 -23.51 15.90
N ALA A 206 0.83 -24.33 16.69
CA ALA A 206 -0.55 -24.06 17.10
C ALA A 206 -0.74 -22.69 17.82
N PRO A 207 0.13 -22.29 18.77
CA PRO A 207 0.03 -20.96 19.39
C PRO A 207 0.23 -19.83 18.38
N PHE A 208 1.18 -20.01 17.45
CA PHE A 208 1.41 -19.04 16.37
C PHE A 208 0.18 -18.90 15.47
N VAL A 209 -0.44 -20.01 15.07
CA VAL A 209 -1.65 -19.97 14.23
C VAL A 209 -2.77 -19.19 14.92
N ALA A 210 -3.04 -19.47 16.19
CA ALA A 210 -4.06 -18.77 16.96
C ALA A 210 -3.78 -17.26 17.09
N GLN A 211 -2.53 -16.87 17.32
CA GLN A 211 -2.13 -15.46 17.38
C GLN A 211 -2.27 -14.78 16.01
N ALA A 212 -1.77 -15.42 14.96
CA ALA A 212 -1.77 -14.88 13.60
C ALA A 212 -3.21 -14.68 13.08
N GLU A 213 -4.16 -15.54 13.44
CA GLU A 213 -5.57 -15.34 13.07
C GLU A 213 -6.13 -14.01 13.60
N GLY A 214 -5.80 -13.65 14.85
CA GLY A 214 -6.21 -12.38 15.43
C GLY A 214 -5.60 -11.19 14.70
N VAL A 215 -4.31 -11.28 14.38
CA VAL A 215 -3.57 -10.24 13.66
C VAL A 215 -4.10 -10.06 12.23
N ILE A 216 -4.38 -11.15 11.51
CA ILE A 216 -4.91 -11.06 10.14
C ILE A 216 -6.30 -10.44 10.14
N ARG A 217 -7.19 -10.79 11.08
CA ARG A 217 -8.50 -10.14 11.21
C ARG A 217 -8.37 -8.63 11.43
N GLU A 218 -7.44 -8.21 12.29
CA GLU A 218 -7.13 -6.79 12.50
C GLU A 218 -6.65 -6.11 11.21
N LEU A 219 -5.79 -6.76 10.43
CA LEU A 219 -5.32 -6.24 9.14
C LEU A 219 -6.45 -6.12 8.12
N GLU A 220 -7.32 -7.13 8.00
CA GLU A 220 -8.48 -7.10 7.11
C GLU A 220 -9.47 -5.99 7.50
N ASP A 221 -9.67 -5.75 8.79
CA ASP A 221 -10.43 -4.60 9.29
C ASP A 221 -9.74 -3.27 8.96
N GLY A 222 -8.41 -3.21 9.12
CA GLY A 222 -7.58 -2.05 8.76
C GLY A 222 -7.70 -1.70 7.28
N GLU A 223 -7.58 -2.70 6.42
CA GLU A 223 -7.75 -2.57 4.97
C GLU A 223 -9.10 -1.95 4.63
N ARG A 224 -10.19 -2.52 5.17
CA ARG A 224 -11.55 -2.00 4.94
C ARG A 224 -11.69 -0.53 5.35
N ARG A 225 -11.12 -0.14 6.48
CA ARG A 225 -11.16 1.24 6.98
C ARG A 225 -10.37 2.19 6.09
N VAL A 226 -9.13 1.85 5.75
CA VAL A 226 -8.25 2.67 4.91
C VAL A 226 -8.86 2.86 3.53
N LEU A 227 -9.37 1.78 2.93
CA LEU A 227 -10.05 1.84 1.62
C LEU A 227 -11.31 2.71 1.67
N ALA A 228 -12.05 2.69 2.78
CA ALA A 228 -13.18 3.59 2.96
C ALA A 228 -12.73 5.05 3.00
N HIS A 229 -11.70 5.38 3.78
CA HIS A 229 -11.16 6.75 3.85
C HIS A 229 -10.66 7.28 2.51
N VAL A 230 -9.95 6.45 1.74
CA VAL A 230 -9.50 6.81 0.38
C VAL A 230 -10.70 7.09 -0.53
N ARG A 231 -11.75 6.26 -0.48
CA ARG A 231 -12.98 6.49 -1.24
C ARG A 231 -13.68 7.78 -0.82
N ASP A 232 -13.86 7.99 0.48
CA ASP A 232 -14.55 9.17 1.02
C ASP A 232 -13.86 10.46 0.61
N ILE A 233 -12.53 10.49 0.61
CA ILE A 233 -11.73 11.64 0.16
C ILE A 233 -11.83 11.85 -1.34
N THR A 234 -11.77 10.76 -2.10
CA THR A 234 -11.96 10.81 -3.56
C THR A 234 -13.33 11.40 -3.88
N GLU A 235 -14.38 10.99 -3.16
CA GLU A 235 -15.72 11.55 -3.31
C GLU A 235 -15.80 13.00 -2.83
N TYR A 236 -15.18 13.35 -1.71
CA TYR A 236 -15.16 14.72 -1.18
C TYR A 236 -14.60 15.69 -2.22
N TYR A 237 -13.43 15.38 -2.80
CA TYR A 237 -12.84 16.22 -3.83
C TYR A 237 -13.58 16.10 -5.16
N ARG A 238 -14.20 14.97 -5.47
CA ARG A 238 -15.08 14.88 -6.65
C ARG A 238 -16.27 15.83 -6.53
N ARG A 239 -16.93 15.90 -5.36
CA ARG A 239 -18.13 16.73 -5.14
C ARG A 239 -17.80 18.20 -4.92
N ARG A 240 -16.70 18.52 -4.23
CA ARG A 240 -16.27 19.91 -3.99
C ARG A 240 -15.70 20.56 -5.24
N ILE A 241 -15.32 19.73 -6.21
CA ILE A 241 -14.76 20.14 -7.49
C ILE A 241 -15.60 19.58 -8.66
N GLN A 242 -16.91 19.30 -8.44
CA GLN A 242 -17.99 19.18 -9.47
C GLN A 242 -19.09 20.24 -9.28
#